data_AF-A0A1S1LCD4-F1
#
_entry.id   AF-A0A1S1LCD4-F1
#
_cell.length_a   1.000
_cell.length_b   1.000
_cell.length_c   1.000
_cell.angle_alpha   90.00
_cell.angle_beta   90.00
_cell.angle_gamma   90.00
#
_symmetry.space_group_name_H-M   'P 1'
#
loop_
_entity.id
_entity.type
_entity.pdbx_description
1 polymer ?
#
loop_
_entity_poly.entity_id
_entity_poly.type
_entity_poly.pdbx_seq_one_letter_code
_entity_poly.pdbx_strand_id
1 'polypeptide(L)' 'MDALSEQAIARTRAAVLAMLDEHGPSELTAALQTAHRTGASRAAVSRAITGLVNNGQVILTPERTLIPAP' A
#
# COMPACT_ATOMS: atom_id res chain seq x y z
N MET A 1 19.64 -5.24 -10.06
CA MET A 1 18.21 -5.21 -9.68
C MET A 1 18.06 -4.25 -8.52
N ASP A 2 17.25 -3.20 -8.49
CA ASP A 2 16.58 -2.34 -9.48
C ASP A 2 16.19 -1.10 -8.67
N ALA A 3 17.04 -0.07 -8.58
CA ALA A 3 16.76 1.11 -7.74
C ALA A 3 15.43 1.79 -8.10
N LEU A 4 15.02 1.69 -9.37
CA LEU A 4 13.71 2.11 -9.87
C LEU A 4 12.55 1.33 -9.23
N SER A 5 12.74 0.04 -8.97
CA SER A 5 11.73 -0.80 -8.32
C SER A 5 11.59 -0.49 -6.83
N GLU A 6 12.68 -0.24 -6.11
CA GLU A 6 12.62 0.18 -4.71
C GLU A 6 11.94 1.54 -4.55
N GLN A 7 12.26 2.50 -5.43
CA GLN A 7 11.63 3.81 -5.42
C GLN A 7 10.13 3.73 -5.73
N ALA A 8 9.71 2.84 -6.63
CA ALA A 8 8.30 2.57 -6.92
C ALA A 8 7.56 1.95 -5.72
N ILE A 9 8.19 0.99 -5.01
CA ILE A 9 7.64 0.38 -3.79
C ILE A 9 7.50 1.45 -2.70
N ALA A 10 8.52 2.29 -2.48
CA ALA A 10 8.50 3.35 -1.47
C ALA A 10 7.40 4.39 -1.76
N ARG A 11 7.27 4.84 -3.02
CA ARG A 11 6.20 5.76 -3.42
C ARG A 11 4.83 5.16 -3.24
N THR A 12 4.67 3.88 -3.57
CA THR A 12 3.43 3.13 -3.34
C THR A 12 3.07 3.08 -1.86
N ARG A 13 4.06 2.78 -1.00
CA ARG A 13 3.89 2.73 0.46
C ARG A 13 3.36 4.07 0.99
N ALA A 14 3.98 5.17 0.57
CA ALA A 14 3.57 6.52 0.94
C ALA A 14 2.16 6.86 0.46
N ALA A 15 1.80 6.50 -0.78
CA ALA A 15 0.47 6.75 -1.32
C ALA A 15 -0.63 5.98 -0.57
N VAL A 16 -0.38 4.72 -0.21
CA VAL A 16 -1.33 3.91 0.57
C VAL A 16 -1.51 4.51 1.98
N LEU A 17 -0.42 4.89 2.64
CA LEU A 17 -0.49 5.53 3.96
C LEU A 17 -1.22 6.88 3.91
N ALA A 18 -0.92 7.74 2.93
CA ALA A 18 -1.59 9.03 2.76
C ALA A 18 -3.10 8.86 2.51
N MET A 19 -3.49 7.87 1.71
CA MET A 19 -4.91 7.55 1.47
C MET A 19 -5.61 7.08 2.76
N LEU A 20 -4.93 6.24 3.56
CA LEU A 20 -5.47 5.77 4.84
C LEU A 20 -5.56 6.89 5.89
N ASP A 21 -4.67 7.88 5.82
CA ASP A 21 -4.68 9.04 6.70
C ASP A 21 -5.81 10.03 6.31
N GLU A 22 -6.00 10.28 5.02
CA GLU A 22 -7.01 11.22 4.51
C GLU A 22 -8.44 10.66 4.55
N HIS A 23 -8.61 9.37 4.26
CA HIS A 23 -9.93 8.74 4.11
C HIS A 23 -10.25 7.68 5.17
N GLY A 24 -9.29 7.33 6.03
CA GLY A 24 -9.45 6.27 7.03
C GLY A 24 -9.36 4.86 6.41
N PRO A 25 -9.99 3.86 7.06
CA PRO A 25 -10.08 2.49 6.56
C PRO A 25 -10.51 2.44 5.09
N SER A 26 -9.72 1.76 4.26
CA SER A 26 -10.00 1.66 2.82
C SER A 26 -9.91 0.22 2.35
N GLU A 27 -10.77 -0.15 1.40
CA GLU A 27 -10.68 -1.45 0.74
C GLU A 27 -9.29 -1.65 0.11
N LEU A 28 -8.77 -2.87 0.22
CA LEU A 28 -7.53 -3.29 -0.41
C LEU A 28 -7.55 -3.00 -1.91
N THR A 29 -8.70 -3.18 -2.57
CA THR A 29 -8.87 -2.89 -4.00
C THR A 29 -8.65 -1.41 -4.32
N ALA A 30 -9.16 -0.50 -3.50
CA ALA A 30 -8.96 0.93 -3.68
C ALA A 30 -7.49 1.32 -3.48
N ALA A 31 -6.84 0.80 -2.43
CA ALA A 31 -5.41 1.00 -2.21
C ALA A 31 -4.56 0.47 -3.38
N LEU A 32 -4.92 -0.70 -3.93
CA LEU A 32 -4.27 -1.29 -5.10
C LEU A 32 -4.43 -0.40 -6.34
N GLN A 33 -5.62 0.17 -6.58
CA GLN A 33 -5.88 1.06 -7.71
C GLN A 33 -5.15 2.40 -7.58
N THR A 34 -5.14 3.00 -6.38
CA THR A 34 -4.40 4.22 -6.09
C THR A 34 -2.90 4.00 -6.29
N ALA A 35 -2.38 2.89 -5.78
CA ALA A 35 -1.00 2.48 -5.96
C ALA A 35 -0.64 2.23 -7.43
N HIS A 36 -1.52 1.59 -8.22
CA HIS A 36 -1.30 1.39 -9.63
C HIS A 36 -1.23 2.72 -10.41
N ARG A 37 -2.06 3.70 -10.04
CA ARG A 37 -2.01 5.07 -10.61
C ARG A 37 -0.69 5.79 -10.34
N THR A 38 0.09 5.39 -9.33
CA THR A 38 1.43 5.95 -9.09
C THR A 38 2.51 5.44 -10.06
N GLY A 39 2.14 4.62 -11.04
CA GLY A 39 3.05 4.03 -12.03
C GLY A 39 3.74 2.75 -11.54
N ALA A 40 3.30 2.19 -10.41
CA ALA A 40 3.84 0.95 -9.87
C ALA A 40 3.21 -0.29 -10.53
N SER A 41 4.04 -1.31 -10.77
CA SER A 41 3.57 -2.61 -11.24
C SER A 41 2.79 -3.33 -10.14
N ARG A 42 1.84 -4.20 -10.52
CA ARG A 42 1.04 -4.99 -9.55
C ARG A 42 1.92 -5.76 -8.54
N ALA A 43 3.08 -6.24 -8.97
CA ALA A 43 4.05 -6.91 -8.11
C ALA A 43 4.71 -5.95 -7.09
N ALA A 44 5.07 -4.74 -7.51
CA ALA A 44 5.60 -3.71 -6.61
C ALA A 44 4.55 -3.27 -5.59
N VAL A 45 3.30 -3.11 -6.02
CA VAL A 45 2.19 -2.77 -5.13
C VAL A 45 1.94 -3.88 -4.11
N SER A 46 1.88 -5.14 -4.55
CA SER A 46 1.72 -6.29 -3.64
C SER A 46 2.84 -6.34 -2.60
N ARG A 47 4.10 -6.14 -3.01
CA ARG A 47 5.24 -6.04 -2.09
C ARG A 47 5.12 -4.86 -1.13
N ALA A 48 4.69 -3.69 -1.59
CA ALA A 48 4.55 -2.52 -0.75
C ALA A 48 3.49 -2.74 0.35
N ILE A 49 2.31 -3.26 -0.01
CA ILE A 49 1.24 -3.58 0.94
C ILE A 49 1.67 -4.69 1.89
N THR A 50 2.30 -5.75 1.39
CA THR A 50 2.85 -6.82 2.24
C THR A 50 3.88 -6.27 3.22
N GLY A 51 4.74 -5.35 2.78
CA GLY A 51 5.70 -4.66 3.63
C GLY A 51 5.01 -3.79 4.69
N LEU A 52 3.93 -3.08 4.36
CA LEU A 52 3.14 -2.30 5.32
C LEU A 52 2.54 -3.19 6.41
N VAL A 53 1.99 -4.34 6.02
CA VAL A 53 1.39 -5.30 6.95
C VAL A 53 2.44 -5.96 7.83
N ASN A 54 3.54 -6.44 7.24
CA ASN A 54 4.61 -7.09 8.00
C ASN A 54 5.35 -6.14 8.96
N ASN A 55 5.45 -4.85 8.61
CA ASN A 55 6.01 -3.84 9.50
C ASN A 55 5.00 -3.33 10.54
N GLY A 56 3.78 -3.87 10.57
CA GLY A 56 2.74 -3.46 11.52
C GLY A 56 2.32 -2.01 11.36
N GLN A 57 2.41 -1.43 10.16
CA GLN A 57 1.92 -0.07 9.88
C GLN A 57 0.47 -0.05 9.42
N VAL A 58 0.02 -1.15 8.81
CA VAL A 58 -1.33 -1.32 8.32
C VAL A 58 -1.79 -2.73 8.66
N ILE A 59 -3.02 -2.89 9.09
CA ILE A 59 -3.64 -4.19 9.33
C ILE A 59 -4.55 -4.50 8.14
N LEU A 60 -4.38 -5.67 7.54
CA LEU A 60 -5.30 -6.20 6.55
C LEU A 60 -6.35 -7.06 7.26
N THR A 61 -7.59 -6.59 7.29
CA THR A 61 -8.70 -7.33 7.91
C THR A 61 -9.15 -8.49 7.00
N PRO A 62 -9.88 -9.48 7.56
CA PRO A 62 -10.47 -10.57 6.77
C PRO A 62 -11.42 -10.08 5.67
N GLU A 63 -12.04 -8.93 5.86
CA GLU A 63 -12.93 -8.29 4.88
C GLU A 63 -12.18 -7.60 3.74
N ARG A 64 -10.85 -7.76 3.66
CA ARG A 64 -9.97 -7.11 2.69
C ARG A 64 -9.95 -5.60 2.85
N THR A 65 -10.08 -5.11 4.08
CA THR A 65 -9.95 -3.68 4.41
C THR A 65 -8.58 -3.44 5.01
N LEU A 66 -7.92 -2.38 4.54
CA LEU A 66 -6.68 -1.87 5.11
C LEU A 66 -7.04 -0.83 6.15
N ILE A 67 -6.54 -1.00 7.37
CA ILE A 67 -6.68 -0.04 8.45
C ILE A 67 -5.30 0.38 8.96
N PRO A 68 -5.08 1.66 9.30
CA PRO A 68 -3.84 2.07 9.95
C PRO A 68 -3.66 1.32 11.28
N ALA A 69 -2.44 0.85 11.54
CA ALA A 69 -2.10 0.23 12.81
C ALA A 69 -2.03 1.29 13.93
N PRO A 70 -2.33 0.92 15.19
CA PRO A 70 -2.30 1.82 16.34
C PRO A 70 -0.89 2.26 16.75
#